data_AF-A0A4R6Z6T5-F1
#
_entry.id   AF-A0A4R6Z6T5-F1
#
_cell.length_a   1.000
_cell.length_b   1.000
_cell.length_c   1.000
_cell.angle_alpha   90.00
_cell.angle_beta   90.00
_cell.angle_gamma   90.00
#
_symmetry.space_group_name_H-M   'P 1'
#
loop_
_entity.id
_entity.type
_entity.pdbx_description
1 polymer ?
#
loop_
_entity_poly.entity_id
_entity_poly.type
_entity_poly.pdbx_seq_one_letter_code
_entity_poly.pdbx_strand_id
1 'polypeptide(L)'
;MADPTPLQLAQKAKAAADAAAASAENSAKAAELAAKQADRTAKAAELVAKKQKANSDAAKAKGEAAADARQKADEKAADASAKRAAANEAKAAKAKADADVAKLTNDKLKDSLSAEDWDEIVKQIEQNCGPDAIKDGVVKPCGRIRKRNCAGPDPDKNVRMAPATQSAINTAQGSNIDFNALADWEGGQATEGYVPWFPDKIDVKDGAISVSTSTAGGKTTLVGNSKSGVTVGTGVDLGQQDATVYGKRLRAAGASEDLIKKLTPYMGLKRAEACRYLRAHPLTITKDEAELIDKEMKSAHLSEAKTQYANATKGIANAPKFGELSQAEQTVLMSRKYQDGNLTNASSKRLMTAMGNRNNTDSVNALSTQYYDAGAHEHRIPKENKYLKDSFPPPAPAAAPASAPGAPAAPPARPPGG
;
A
#
# COMPACT_ATOMS: atom_id res chain seq x y z
N MET A 1 -42.19 8.08 6.42
CA MET A 1 -41.04 7.18 6.17
C MET A 1 -40.52 7.53 4.78
N ALA A 2 -39.23 7.79 4.60
CA ALA A 2 -38.70 8.09 3.26
C ALA A 2 -38.77 6.82 2.39
N ASP A 3 -39.15 6.97 1.12
CA ASP A 3 -39.19 5.86 0.18
C ASP A 3 -37.77 5.26 -0.03
N PRO A 4 -37.66 3.94 -0.21
CA PRO A 4 -36.37 3.30 -0.41
C PRO A 4 -35.71 3.77 -1.72
N THR A 5 -34.41 4.06 -1.66
CA THR A 5 -33.61 4.42 -2.83
C THR A 5 -33.50 3.26 -3.83
N PRO A 6 -33.23 3.53 -5.12
CA PRO A 6 -32.98 2.48 -6.11
C PRO A 6 -31.91 1.47 -5.68
N LEU A 7 -30.83 1.93 -5.04
CA LEU A 7 -29.78 1.05 -4.53
C LEU A 7 -30.28 0.14 -3.41
N GLN A 8 -31.11 0.63 -2.48
CA GLN A 8 -31.70 -0.20 -1.43
C GLN A 8 -32.66 -1.25 -1.99
N LEU A 9 -33.44 -0.89 -3.01
CA LEU A 9 -34.31 -1.84 -3.72
C LEU A 9 -33.49 -2.92 -4.43
N ALA A 10 -32.42 -2.54 -5.13
CA ALA A 10 -31.52 -3.48 -5.80
C ALA A 10 -30.81 -4.40 -4.80
N GLN A 11 -30.36 -3.89 -3.65
CA GLN A 11 -29.77 -4.70 -2.57
C GLN A 11 -30.75 -5.73 -2.02
N LYS A 12 -32.02 -5.34 -1.83
CA LYS A 12 -33.08 -6.27 -1.41
C LYS A 12 -33.34 -7.34 -2.47
N ALA A 13 -33.39 -6.96 -3.76
CA ALA A 13 -33.54 -7.90 -4.87
C ALA A 13 -32.37 -8.88 -4.96
N LYS A 14 -31.14 -8.39 -4.77
CA LYS A 14 -29.93 -9.22 -4.69
C LYS A 14 -30.00 -10.23 -3.54
N ALA A 15 -30.40 -9.80 -2.35
CA ALA A 15 -30.55 -10.72 -1.21
C ALA A 15 -31.58 -11.84 -1.48
N ALA A 16 -32.69 -11.51 -2.14
CA ALA A 16 -33.67 -12.50 -2.56
C ALA A 16 -33.12 -13.46 -3.63
N ALA A 17 -32.40 -12.94 -4.63
CA ALA A 17 -31.76 -13.74 -5.67
C ALA A 17 -30.65 -14.65 -5.12
N ASP A 18 -29.85 -14.17 -4.17
CA ASP A 18 -28.83 -14.95 -3.46
C ASP A 18 -29.49 -16.14 -2.72
N ALA A 19 -30.58 -15.90 -2.00
CA ALA A 19 -31.33 -16.94 -1.29
C ALA A 19 -31.97 -17.96 -2.26
N ALA A 20 -32.55 -17.50 -3.37
CA ALA A 20 -33.13 -18.35 -4.39
C ALA A 20 -32.07 -19.24 -5.08
N ALA A 21 -30.91 -18.68 -5.42
CA ALA A 21 -29.80 -19.42 -6.02
C ALA A 21 -29.27 -20.50 -5.07
N ALA A 22 -29.07 -20.18 -3.79
CA ALA A 22 -28.62 -21.14 -2.79
C ALA A 22 -29.63 -22.29 -2.60
N SER A 23 -30.93 -21.97 -2.52
CA SER A 23 -32.00 -22.96 -2.39
C SER A 23 -32.08 -23.89 -3.62
N ALA A 24 -32.02 -23.32 -4.82
CA ALA A 24 -32.06 -24.07 -6.07
C ALA A 24 -30.81 -24.98 -6.23
N GLU A 25 -29.63 -24.49 -5.86
CA GLU A 25 -28.40 -25.29 -5.89
C GLU A 25 -28.46 -26.49 -4.93
N ASN A 26 -28.95 -26.27 -3.70
CA ASN A 26 -29.12 -27.35 -2.73
C ASN A 26 -30.14 -28.39 -3.22
N SER A 27 -31.26 -27.93 -3.81
CA SER A 27 -32.28 -28.80 -4.39
C SER A 27 -31.71 -29.63 -5.57
N ALA A 28 -30.90 -29.01 -6.42
CA ALA A 28 -30.24 -29.71 -7.53
C ALA A 28 -29.26 -30.77 -7.04
N LYS A 29 -28.43 -30.47 -6.03
CA LYS A 29 -27.50 -31.44 -5.43
C LYS A 29 -28.23 -32.63 -4.79
N ALA A 30 -29.33 -32.36 -4.09
CA ALA A 30 -30.15 -33.40 -3.48
C ALA A 30 -30.80 -34.32 -4.54
N ALA A 31 -31.35 -33.74 -5.60
CA ALA A 31 -31.95 -34.50 -6.70
C ALA A 31 -30.90 -35.33 -7.46
N GLU A 32 -29.70 -34.79 -7.69
CA GLU A 32 -28.59 -35.52 -8.31
C GLU A 32 -28.15 -36.73 -7.47
N LEU A 33 -28.08 -36.57 -6.13
CA LEU A 33 -27.76 -37.67 -5.23
C LEU A 33 -28.86 -38.75 -5.26
N ALA A 34 -30.13 -38.34 -5.25
CA ALA A 34 -31.26 -39.27 -5.34
C ALA A 34 -31.28 -40.04 -6.67
N ALA A 35 -30.98 -39.37 -7.80
CA ALA A 35 -30.85 -39.99 -9.11
C ALA A 35 -29.72 -41.04 -9.13
N LYS A 36 -28.55 -40.72 -8.57
CA LYS A 36 -27.42 -41.67 -8.45
C LYS A 36 -27.77 -42.89 -7.60
N GLN A 37 -28.54 -42.71 -6.52
CA GLN A 37 -28.99 -43.81 -5.66
C GLN A 37 -30.02 -44.71 -6.38
N ALA A 38 -30.96 -44.09 -7.10
CA ALA A 38 -31.96 -44.82 -7.89
C ALA A 38 -31.31 -45.64 -9.02
N ASP A 39 -30.35 -45.06 -9.75
CA ASP A 39 -29.60 -45.77 -10.79
C ASP A 39 -28.81 -46.97 -10.25
N ARG A 40 -28.14 -46.83 -9.09
CA ARG A 40 -27.46 -47.96 -8.43
C ARG A 40 -28.44 -49.07 -8.05
N THR A 41 -29.61 -48.70 -7.55
CA THR A 41 -30.67 -49.66 -7.18
C THR A 41 -31.21 -50.37 -8.42
N ALA A 42 -31.46 -49.65 -9.51
CA ALA A 42 -31.90 -50.23 -10.78
C ALA A 42 -30.87 -51.23 -11.33
N LYS A 43 -29.59 -50.86 -11.39
CA LYS A 43 -28.51 -51.76 -11.82
C LYS A 43 -28.39 -53.01 -10.96
N ALA A 44 -28.55 -52.88 -9.64
CA ALA A 44 -28.58 -54.03 -8.74
C ALA A 44 -29.78 -54.95 -9.02
N ALA A 45 -30.97 -54.40 -9.23
CA ALA A 45 -32.17 -55.16 -9.57
C ALA A 45 -32.05 -55.88 -10.93
N GLU A 46 -31.51 -55.21 -11.95
CA GLU A 46 -31.21 -55.80 -13.25
C GLU A 46 -30.22 -56.98 -13.15
N LEU A 47 -29.18 -56.85 -12.32
CA LEU A 47 -28.22 -57.93 -12.06
C LEU A 47 -28.86 -59.14 -11.36
N VAL A 48 -29.77 -58.90 -10.40
CA VAL A 48 -30.51 -59.95 -9.72
C VAL A 48 -31.46 -60.67 -10.68
N ALA A 49 -32.16 -59.93 -11.55
CA ALA A 49 -33.05 -60.50 -12.56
C ALA A 49 -32.29 -61.40 -13.54
N LYS A 50 -31.11 -60.96 -14.01
CA LYS A 50 -30.24 -61.72 -14.93
C LYS A 50 -29.74 -63.06 -14.37
N LYS A 51 -29.69 -63.22 -13.04
CA LYS A 51 -29.23 -64.46 -12.38
C LYS A 51 -30.32 -65.53 -12.24
N GLN A 52 -31.58 -65.22 -12.55
CA GLN A 52 -32.69 -66.17 -12.42
C GLN A 52 -32.80 -67.08 -13.65
N LYS A 53 -33.22 -68.33 -13.44
CA LYS A 53 -33.41 -69.31 -14.52
C LYS A 53 -34.58 -68.85 -15.41
N ALA A 54 -34.30 -68.66 -16.71
CA ALA A 54 -35.31 -68.31 -17.70
C ALA A 54 -36.46 -69.33 -17.66
N ASN A 55 -37.69 -68.85 -17.63
CA ASN A 55 -38.95 -69.62 -17.53
C ASN A 55 -39.39 -70.03 -16.11
N SER A 56 -39.01 -69.28 -15.07
CA SER A 56 -39.62 -69.39 -13.74
C SER A 56 -40.48 -68.17 -13.41
N ASP A 57 -41.55 -68.33 -12.63
CA ASP A 57 -42.36 -67.22 -12.12
C ASP A 57 -41.51 -66.21 -11.32
N ALA A 58 -40.48 -66.72 -10.64
CA ALA A 58 -39.47 -65.91 -9.96
C ALA A 58 -38.66 -65.03 -10.94
N ALA A 59 -38.32 -65.52 -12.14
CA ALA A 59 -37.63 -64.73 -13.15
C ALA A 59 -38.53 -63.60 -13.69
N LYS A 60 -39.83 -63.87 -13.89
CA LYS A 60 -40.80 -62.84 -14.32
C LYS A 60 -40.96 -61.74 -13.27
N ALA A 61 -41.20 -62.09 -12.01
CA ALA A 61 -41.33 -61.13 -10.92
C ALA A 61 -40.07 -60.28 -10.68
N LYS A 62 -38.88 -60.86 -10.86
CA LYS A 62 -37.61 -60.11 -10.76
C LYS A 62 -37.36 -59.21 -11.97
N GLY A 63 -37.81 -59.61 -13.16
CA GLY A 63 -37.78 -58.77 -14.37
C GLY A 63 -38.69 -57.54 -14.24
N GLU A 64 -39.92 -57.73 -13.75
CA GLU A 64 -40.86 -56.64 -13.46
C GLU A 64 -40.29 -55.68 -12.42
N ALA A 65 -39.73 -56.18 -11.32
CA ALA A 65 -39.09 -55.35 -10.31
C ALA A 65 -37.87 -54.57 -10.83
N ALA A 66 -37.11 -55.13 -11.78
CA ALA A 66 -36.00 -54.43 -12.42
C ALA A 66 -36.48 -53.32 -13.37
N ALA A 67 -37.57 -53.55 -14.11
CA ALA A 67 -38.20 -52.54 -14.96
C ALA A 67 -38.75 -51.38 -14.13
N ASP A 68 -39.45 -51.66 -13.02
CA ASP A 68 -39.95 -50.64 -12.09
C ASP A 68 -38.81 -49.82 -11.46
N ALA A 69 -37.72 -50.49 -11.06
CA ALA A 69 -36.56 -49.81 -10.52
C ALA A 69 -35.88 -48.91 -11.56
N ARG A 70 -35.84 -49.35 -12.82
CA ARG A 70 -35.31 -48.56 -13.93
C ARG A 70 -36.18 -47.34 -14.24
N GLN A 71 -37.50 -47.50 -14.31
CA GLN A 71 -38.43 -46.38 -14.49
C GLN A 71 -38.26 -45.34 -13.38
N LYS A 72 -38.16 -45.76 -12.11
CA LYS A 72 -37.90 -44.85 -10.98
C LYS A 72 -36.56 -44.13 -11.11
N ALA A 73 -35.52 -44.81 -11.62
CA ALA A 73 -34.23 -44.17 -11.87
C ALA A 73 -34.32 -43.10 -12.96
N ASP A 74 -35.05 -43.38 -14.04
CA ASP A 74 -35.26 -42.44 -15.15
C ASP A 74 -36.09 -41.21 -14.69
N GLU A 75 -37.13 -41.41 -13.88
CA GLU A 75 -37.90 -40.32 -13.26
C GLU A 75 -37.03 -39.42 -12.36
N LYS A 76 -36.16 -40.03 -11.53
CA LYS A 76 -35.23 -39.27 -10.68
C LYS A 76 -34.17 -38.55 -11.48
N ALA A 77 -33.70 -39.11 -12.59
CA ALA A 77 -32.81 -38.44 -13.51
C ALA A 77 -33.48 -37.21 -14.18
N ALA A 78 -34.76 -37.33 -14.56
CA ALA A 78 -35.53 -36.23 -15.12
C ALA A 78 -35.72 -35.09 -14.11
N ASP A 79 -36.08 -35.40 -12.86
CA ASP A 79 -36.17 -34.42 -11.77
C ASP A 79 -34.81 -33.74 -11.52
N ALA A 80 -33.72 -34.51 -11.44
CA ALA A 80 -32.37 -33.95 -11.29
C ALA A 80 -32.01 -32.96 -12.41
N SER A 81 -32.34 -33.29 -13.66
CA SER A 81 -32.15 -32.40 -14.81
C SER A 81 -32.97 -31.12 -14.68
N ALA A 82 -34.26 -31.21 -14.33
CA ALA A 82 -35.14 -30.06 -14.13
C ALA A 82 -34.65 -29.15 -12.99
N LYS A 83 -34.21 -29.73 -11.86
CA LYS A 83 -33.64 -28.97 -10.74
C LYS A 83 -32.32 -28.31 -11.11
N ARG A 84 -31.49 -28.95 -11.95
CA ARG A 84 -30.26 -28.35 -12.47
C ARG A 84 -30.55 -27.17 -13.38
N ALA A 85 -31.56 -27.26 -14.25
CA ALA A 85 -32.00 -26.14 -15.08
C ALA A 85 -32.48 -24.96 -14.22
N ALA A 86 -33.34 -25.20 -13.23
CA ALA A 86 -33.80 -24.16 -12.29
C ALA A 86 -32.64 -23.53 -11.51
N ALA A 87 -31.63 -24.31 -11.09
CA ALA A 87 -30.43 -23.78 -10.44
C ALA A 87 -29.60 -22.88 -11.37
N ASN A 88 -29.50 -23.22 -12.66
CA ASN A 88 -28.82 -22.38 -13.65
C ASN A 88 -29.57 -21.06 -13.89
N GLU A 89 -30.90 -21.10 -13.98
CA GLU A 89 -31.75 -19.90 -14.08
C GLU A 89 -31.62 -18.99 -12.86
N ALA A 90 -31.68 -19.57 -11.66
CA ALA A 90 -31.49 -18.83 -10.42
C ALA A 90 -30.09 -18.20 -10.32
N LYS A 91 -29.05 -18.91 -10.80
CA LYS A 91 -27.69 -18.37 -10.89
C LYS A 91 -27.58 -17.21 -11.89
N ALA A 92 -28.27 -17.29 -13.03
CA ALA A 92 -28.33 -16.19 -13.99
C ALA A 92 -29.07 -14.97 -13.41
N ALA A 93 -30.18 -15.18 -12.71
CA ALA A 93 -30.91 -14.13 -12.01
C ALA A 93 -30.06 -13.47 -10.92
N LYS A 94 -29.30 -14.26 -10.15
CA LYS A 94 -28.33 -13.76 -9.18
C LYS A 94 -27.25 -12.89 -9.84
N ALA A 95 -26.64 -13.36 -10.92
CA ALA A 95 -25.62 -12.60 -11.64
C ALA A 95 -26.16 -11.26 -12.16
N LYS A 96 -27.41 -11.22 -12.63
CA LYS A 96 -28.08 -9.97 -13.02
C LYS A 96 -28.28 -9.03 -11.83
N ALA A 97 -28.80 -9.54 -10.71
CA ALA A 97 -29.01 -8.74 -9.51
C ALA A 97 -27.69 -8.20 -8.92
N ASP A 98 -26.61 -8.98 -8.97
CA ASP A 98 -25.27 -8.55 -8.60
C ASP A 98 -24.80 -7.39 -9.50
N ALA A 99 -24.98 -7.51 -10.83
CA ALA A 99 -24.63 -6.47 -11.79
C ALA A 99 -25.46 -5.19 -11.61
N ASP A 100 -26.76 -5.29 -11.32
CA ASP A 100 -27.63 -4.14 -11.07
C ASP A 100 -27.19 -3.36 -9.81
N VAL A 101 -26.84 -4.08 -8.73
CA VAL A 101 -26.29 -3.47 -7.51
C VAL A 101 -24.93 -2.83 -7.78
N ALA A 102 -24.05 -3.52 -8.50
CA ALA A 102 -22.74 -3.00 -8.86
C ALA A 102 -22.84 -1.70 -9.66
N LYS A 103 -23.70 -1.68 -10.69
CA LYS A 103 -23.95 -0.49 -11.52
C LYS A 103 -24.41 0.69 -10.67
N LEU A 104 -25.45 0.52 -9.86
CA LEU A 104 -25.98 1.59 -9.02
C LEU A 104 -24.96 2.06 -7.96
N THR A 105 -24.11 1.15 -7.47
CA THR A 105 -23.02 1.49 -6.55
C THR A 105 -21.97 2.35 -7.25
N ASN A 106 -21.57 1.96 -8.47
CA ASN A 106 -20.58 2.67 -9.26
C ASN A 106 -21.09 4.03 -9.73
N ASP A 107 -22.35 4.12 -10.18
CA ASP A 107 -23.00 5.37 -10.58
C ASP A 107 -23.06 6.34 -9.38
N LYS A 108 -23.48 5.86 -8.21
CA LYS A 108 -23.48 6.67 -6.98
C LYS A 108 -22.09 7.17 -6.61
N LEU A 109 -21.06 6.34 -6.75
CA LEU A 109 -19.67 6.73 -6.48
C LEU A 109 -19.22 7.80 -7.47
N LYS A 110 -19.46 7.59 -8.78
CA LYS A 110 -19.16 8.54 -9.84
C LYS A 110 -19.82 9.90 -9.60
N ASP A 111 -21.10 9.91 -9.27
CA ASP A 111 -21.87 11.14 -9.01
C ASP A 111 -21.39 11.90 -7.75
N SER A 112 -20.70 11.22 -6.84
CA SER A 112 -20.15 11.84 -5.63
C SER A 112 -18.78 12.49 -5.84
N LEU A 113 -18.07 12.14 -6.91
CA LEU A 113 -16.68 12.57 -7.16
C LEU A 113 -16.61 13.65 -8.23
N SER A 114 -15.48 14.37 -8.27
CA SER A 114 -15.20 15.20 -9.44
C SER A 114 -14.80 14.33 -10.64
N ALA A 115 -14.86 14.90 -11.84
CA ALA A 115 -14.47 14.20 -13.06
C ALA A 115 -13.01 13.70 -12.99
N GLU A 116 -12.11 14.50 -12.42
CA GLU A 116 -10.69 14.15 -12.19
C GLU A 116 -10.54 12.84 -11.41
N ASP A 117 -11.25 12.77 -10.28
CA ASP A 117 -11.15 11.66 -9.33
C ASP A 117 -11.77 10.40 -9.93
N TRP A 118 -12.91 10.54 -10.62
CA TRP A 118 -13.54 9.42 -11.31
C TRP A 118 -12.67 8.88 -12.46
N ASP A 119 -12.12 9.76 -13.30
CA ASP A 119 -11.22 9.37 -14.40
C ASP A 119 -9.99 8.62 -13.88
N GLU A 120 -9.49 9.02 -12.71
CA GLU A 120 -8.37 8.33 -12.07
C GLU A 120 -8.74 6.94 -11.57
N ILE A 121 -9.93 6.75 -10.98
CA ILE A 121 -10.45 5.40 -10.65
C ILE A 121 -10.52 4.53 -11.92
N VAL A 122 -11.14 5.05 -12.98
CA VAL A 122 -11.27 4.34 -14.26
C VAL A 122 -9.91 3.93 -14.76
N LYS A 123 -8.93 4.86 -14.75
CA LYS A 123 -7.58 4.58 -15.23
C LYS A 123 -6.89 3.49 -14.44
N GLN A 124 -6.99 3.52 -13.11
CA GLN A 124 -6.38 2.50 -12.25
C GLN A 124 -7.02 1.13 -12.48
N ILE A 125 -8.33 1.08 -12.69
CA ILE A 125 -9.04 -0.15 -13.03
C ILE A 125 -8.57 -0.66 -14.39
N GLU A 126 -8.52 0.16 -15.42
CA GLU A 126 -8.07 -0.26 -16.76
C GLU A 126 -6.61 -0.75 -16.78
N GLN A 127 -5.72 -0.09 -16.04
CA GLN A 127 -4.32 -0.51 -15.92
C GLN A 127 -4.17 -1.90 -15.28
N ASN A 128 -5.10 -2.29 -14.40
CA ASN A 128 -5.05 -3.54 -13.66
C ASN A 128 -5.93 -4.65 -14.25
N CYS A 129 -7.04 -4.27 -14.89
CA CYS A 129 -8.09 -5.15 -15.39
C CYS A 129 -8.11 -5.19 -16.93
N GLY A 130 -7.27 -4.39 -17.61
CA GLY A 130 -7.19 -4.27 -19.06
C GLY A 130 -8.10 -3.17 -19.61
N PRO A 131 -7.94 -2.81 -20.91
CA PRO A 131 -8.79 -1.82 -21.55
C PRO A 131 -10.27 -2.22 -21.48
N ASP A 132 -11.14 -1.20 -21.48
CA ASP A 132 -12.60 -1.35 -21.42
C ASP A 132 -13.06 -2.25 -20.26
N ALA A 133 -12.36 -2.19 -19.12
CA ALA A 133 -12.68 -3.01 -17.95
C ALA A 133 -14.03 -2.65 -17.34
N ILE A 134 -14.52 -1.43 -17.57
CA ILE A 134 -15.84 -0.98 -17.12
C ILE A 134 -16.78 -1.02 -18.32
N LYS A 135 -17.80 -1.87 -18.25
CA LYS A 135 -18.83 -2.02 -19.29
C LYS A 135 -20.21 -1.94 -18.65
N ASP A 136 -21.09 -1.13 -19.24
CA ASP A 136 -22.46 -0.91 -18.75
C ASP A 136 -22.53 -0.49 -17.27
N GLY A 137 -21.51 0.23 -16.79
CA GLY A 137 -21.39 0.69 -15.40
C GLY A 137 -20.87 -0.38 -14.43
N VAL A 138 -20.43 -1.53 -14.91
CA VAL A 138 -19.95 -2.66 -14.09
C VAL A 138 -18.52 -3.01 -14.48
N VAL A 139 -17.67 -3.30 -13.50
CA VAL A 139 -16.30 -3.74 -13.76
C VAL A 139 -16.30 -5.24 -14.07
N LYS A 140 -15.62 -5.67 -15.14
CA LYS A 140 -15.41 -7.08 -15.43
C LYS A 140 -14.56 -7.74 -14.33
N PRO A 141 -14.68 -9.07 -14.09
CA PRO A 141 -13.82 -9.75 -13.14
C PRO A 141 -12.34 -9.52 -13.45
N CYS A 142 -11.60 -9.04 -12.45
CA CYS A 142 -10.16 -8.90 -12.53
C CYS A 142 -9.48 -9.30 -11.23
N GLY A 143 -8.17 -9.53 -11.31
CA GLY A 143 -7.37 -9.85 -10.15
C GLY A 143 -7.18 -8.65 -9.23
N ARG A 144 -6.34 -8.85 -8.20
CA ARG A 144 -5.99 -7.80 -7.25
C ARG A 144 -5.40 -6.57 -7.95
N ILE A 145 -5.95 -5.40 -7.65
CA ILE A 145 -5.41 -4.11 -8.11
C ILE A 145 -4.02 -3.89 -7.49
N ARG A 146 -3.01 -3.69 -8.34
CA ARG A 146 -1.64 -3.38 -7.95
C ARG A 146 -1.46 -1.87 -7.87
N LYS A 147 -0.85 -1.42 -6.77
CA LYS A 147 -0.50 -0.01 -6.55
C LYS A 147 0.71 0.36 -7.41
N ARG A 148 0.61 1.45 -8.17
CA ARG A 148 1.70 2.03 -8.98
C ARG A 148 1.62 3.55 -8.92
N ASN A 149 2.68 4.23 -9.35
CA ASN A 149 2.60 5.65 -9.65
C ASN A 149 1.45 5.88 -10.65
N CYS A 150 0.59 6.84 -10.37
CA CYS A 150 -0.55 7.11 -11.25
C CYS A 150 -0.14 7.71 -12.61
N ALA A 151 1.05 8.33 -12.67
CA ALA A 151 1.60 8.92 -13.89
C ALA A 151 3.14 8.95 -13.84
N GLY A 152 3.76 8.88 -15.02
CA GLY A 152 5.22 8.85 -15.18
C GLY A 152 5.87 7.50 -14.87
N PRO A 153 7.17 7.35 -15.18
CA PRO A 153 7.93 6.14 -14.89
C PRO A 153 8.24 6.00 -13.40
N ASP A 154 8.57 4.79 -12.95
CA ASP A 154 9.26 4.60 -11.68
C ASP A 154 10.71 5.10 -11.83
N PRO A 155 11.21 5.95 -10.91
CA PRO A 155 12.59 6.41 -10.95
C PRO A 155 13.60 5.25 -10.96
N ASP A 156 14.68 5.39 -11.74
CA ASP A 156 15.79 4.42 -11.67
C ASP A 156 16.52 4.59 -10.34
N LYS A 157 16.32 3.60 -9.48
CA LYS A 157 16.95 3.49 -8.16
C LYS A 157 18.47 3.53 -8.18
N ASN A 158 19.15 3.44 -9.32
CA ASN A 158 20.61 3.50 -9.43
C ASN A 158 21.13 4.88 -9.88
N VAL A 159 20.26 5.76 -10.37
CA VAL A 159 20.67 7.11 -10.78
C VAL A 159 20.86 7.97 -9.53
N ARG A 160 22.00 8.66 -9.46
CA ARG A 160 22.43 9.49 -8.32
C ARG A 160 22.70 10.92 -8.75
N MET A 161 22.53 11.86 -7.84
CA MET A 161 23.08 13.21 -7.96
C MET A 161 24.61 13.13 -8.10
N ALA A 162 25.23 13.94 -8.97
CA ALA A 162 26.69 13.89 -9.15
C ALA A 162 27.44 14.14 -7.85
N PRO A 163 28.60 13.48 -7.62
CA PRO A 163 29.43 13.71 -6.44
C PRO A 163 29.79 15.18 -6.22
N ALA A 164 30.05 15.92 -7.29
CA ALA A 164 30.35 17.36 -7.21
C ALA A 164 29.19 18.15 -6.59
N THR A 165 27.95 17.84 -6.97
CA THR A 165 26.74 18.48 -6.43
C THR A 165 26.51 18.08 -4.97
N GLN A 166 26.74 16.81 -4.62
CA GLN A 166 26.72 16.34 -3.22
C GLN A 166 27.73 17.11 -2.35
N SER A 167 28.98 17.20 -2.79
CA SER A 167 30.05 17.92 -2.11
C SER A 167 29.72 19.41 -1.98
N ALA A 168 29.19 20.04 -3.03
CA ALA A 168 28.83 21.45 -3.01
C ALA A 168 27.78 21.78 -1.94
N ILE A 169 26.75 20.92 -1.77
CA ILE A 169 25.75 21.09 -0.71
C ILE A 169 26.41 20.96 0.67
N ASN A 170 27.20 19.90 0.86
CA ASN A 170 27.87 19.62 2.14
C ASN A 170 28.79 20.77 2.55
N THR A 171 29.63 21.26 1.64
CA THR A 171 30.52 22.39 1.86
C THR A 171 29.75 23.67 2.18
N ALA A 172 28.75 24.02 1.37
CA ALA A 172 27.97 25.25 1.57
C ALA A 172 27.20 25.25 2.91
N GLN A 173 26.79 24.07 3.38
CA GLN A 173 26.01 23.91 4.60
C GLN A 173 26.85 23.53 5.83
N GLY A 174 28.17 23.36 5.70
CA GLY A 174 29.03 22.92 6.80
C GLY A 174 28.54 21.59 7.41
N SER A 175 28.27 20.62 6.54
CA SER A 175 27.69 19.32 6.87
C SER A 175 28.42 18.21 6.14
N ASN A 176 28.11 16.96 6.48
CA ASN A 176 28.70 15.79 5.86
C ASN A 176 27.64 14.71 5.58
N ILE A 177 26.57 15.09 4.87
CA ILE A 177 25.47 14.18 4.52
C ILE A 177 25.91 13.15 3.49
N ASP A 178 25.54 11.90 3.70
CA ASP A 178 25.62 10.84 2.71
C ASP A 178 24.36 10.86 1.83
N PHE A 179 24.44 11.58 0.71
CA PHE A 179 23.32 11.69 -0.23
C PHE A 179 23.08 10.40 -1.03
N ASN A 180 24.04 9.48 -1.07
CA ASN A 180 23.83 8.17 -1.71
C ASN A 180 22.94 7.30 -0.85
N ALA A 181 23.17 7.26 0.47
CA ALA A 181 22.27 6.59 1.41
C ALA A 181 20.85 7.17 1.35
N LEU A 182 20.73 8.51 1.27
CA LEU A 182 19.41 9.14 1.05
C LEU A 182 18.78 8.68 -0.27
N ALA A 183 19.52 8.67 -1.38
CA ALA A 183 18.99 8.22 -2.67
C ALA A 183 18.54 6.75 -2.65
N ASP A 184 19.23 5.87 -1.91
CA ASP A 184 18.83 4.46 -1.70
C ASP A 184 17.49 4.33 -0.94
N TRP A 185 17.12 5.36 -0.18
CA TRP A 185 15.85 5.42 0.56
C TRP A 185 14.74 6.14 -0.22
N GLU A 186 15.08 7.16 -1.02
CA GLU A 186 14.13 7.96 -1.82
C GLU A 186 13.76 7.33 -3.17
N GLY A 187 14.62 6.46 -3.73
CA GLY A 187 14.37 5.78 -5.01
C GLY A 187 15.17 6.31 -6.21
N GLY A 188 16.27 7.05 -5.97
CA GLY A 188 17.13 7.59 -7.04
C GLY A 188 16.68 8.95 -7.57
N GLN A 189 17.42 9.48 -8.55
CA GLN A 189 17.13 10.78 -9.16
C GLN A 189 16.38 10.62 -10.50
N ALA A 190 15.25 11.30 -10.65
CA ALA A 190 14.40 11.26 -11.83
C ALA A 190 14.53 12.53 -12.69
N THR A 191 14.75 12.35 -13.99
CA THR A 191 14.67 13.42 -15.01
C THR A 191 13.32 13.50 -15.70
N GLU A 192 12.49 12.47 -15.53
CA GLU A 192 11.12 12.43 -15.98
C GLU A 192 10.19 12.67 -14.80
N GLY A 193 9.17 13.51 -14.99
CA GLY A 193 8.15 13.74 -13.99
C GLY A 193 7.36 12.47 -13.73
N TYR A 194 7.10 12.19 -12.46
CA TYR A 194 6.24 11.09 -12.01
C TYR A 194 5.36 11.54 -10.85
N VAL A 195 4.27 10.83 -10.57
CA VAL A 195 3.38 11.16 -9.45
C VAL A 195 3.27 9.92 -8.54
N PRO A 196 3.95 9.92 -7.37
CA PRO A 196 3.95 8.80 -6.42
C PRO A 196 2.68 8.80 -5.55
N TRP A 197 1.53 8.77 -6.21
CA TRP A 197 0.22 8.78 -5.58
C TRP A 197 -0.67 7.69 -6.17
N PHE A 198 -1.49 7.07 -5.31
CA PHE A 198 -2.45 6.04 -5.68
C PHE A 198 -3.70 6.12 -4.79
N PRO A 199 -4.92 5.94 -5.34
CA PRO A 199 -6.16 5.89 -4.54
C PRO A 199 -6.13 4.81 -3.47
N ASP A 200 -6.45 5.15 -2.23
CA ASP A 200 -6.38 4.20 -1.12
C ASP A 200 -7.57 3.24 -1.13
N LYS A 201 -7.31 1.98 -0.80
CA LYS A 201 -8.29 0.87 -0.76
C LYS A 201 -9.18 0.74 -2.00
N ILE A 202 -8.68 1.10 -3.18
CA ILE A 202 -9.38 0.78 -4.42
C ILE A 202 -9.44 -0.74 -4.60
N ASP A 203 -10.66 -1.26 -4.75
CA ASP A 203 -10.92 -2.68 -4.94
C ASP A 203 -12.20 -2.88 -5.77
N VAL A 204 -12.29 -4.04 -6.43
CA VAL A 204 -13.41 -4.41 -7.27
C VAL A 204 -13.94 -5.76 -6.81
N LYS A 205 -15.22 -5.80 -6.43
CA LYS A 205 -15.90 -7.02 -6.00
C LYS A 205 -17.26 -7.14 -6.66
N ASP A 206 -17.51 -8.27 -7.32
CA ASP A 206 -18.76 -8.54 -8.05
C ASP A 206 -19.14 -7.40 -9.02
N GLY A 207 -18.11 -6.75 -9.59
CA GLY A 207 -18.23 -5.62 -10.51
C GLY A 207 -18.48 -4.25 -9.87
N ALA A 208 -18.66 -4.17 -8.55
CA ALA A 208 -18.77 -2.94 -7.79
C ALA A 208 -17.38 -2.41 -7.39
N ILE A 209 -17.18 -1.10 -7.48
CA ILE A 209 -15.97 -0.38 -7.09
C ILE A 209 -16.12 0.06 -5.64
N SER A 210 -15.07 -0.16 -4.85
CA SER A 210 -14.89 0.45 -3.54
C SER A 210 -13.56 1.19 -3.51
N VAL A 211 -13.54 2.36 -2.87
CA VAL A 211 -12.35 3.20 -2.72
C VAL A 211 -12.51 4.08 -1.48
N SER A 212 -11.40 4.44 -0.84
CA SER A 212 -11.42 5.39 0.27
C SER A 212 -11.71 6.81 -0.24
N THR A 213 -12.77 7.42 0.29
CA THR A 213 -13.13 8.83 0.02
C THR A 213 -13.22 9.63 1.31
N SER A 214 -12.96 10.93 1.25
CA SER A 214 -13.19 11.86 2.36
C SER A 214 -14.08 13.00 1.90
N THR A 215 -15.01 13.40 2.78
CA THR A 215 -15.92 14.52 2.53
C THR A 215 -15.61 15.65 3.50
N ALA A 216 -15.26 16.81 2.96
CA ALA A 216 -15.04 18.03 3.73
C ALA A 216 -15.68 19.21 3.01
N GLY A 217 -16.42 20.04 3.74
CA GLY A 217 -17.10 21.21 3.17
C GLY A 217 -18.09 20.89 2.04
N GLY A 218 -18.72 19.71 2.09
CA GLY A 218 -19.67 19.25 1.05
C GLY A 218 -19.02 18.71 -0.22
N LYS A 219 -17.68 18.66 -0.31
CA LYS A 219 -16.95 18.06 -1.43
C LYS A 219 -16.38 16.70 -1.02
N THR A 220 -16.73 15.65 -1.76
CA THR A 220 -16.10 14.33 -1.64
C THR A 220 -14.88 14.28 -2.56
N THR A 221 -13.78 13.72 -2.05
CA THR A 221 -12.51 13.57 -2.78
C THR A 221 -11.90 12.21 -2.51
N LEU A 222 -11.08 11.73 -3.44
CA LEU A 222 -10.28 10.55 -3.24
C LEU A 222 -9.27 10.73 -2.10
N VAL A 223 -9.27 9.77 -1.18
CA VAL A 223 -8.14 9.54 -0.28
C VAL A 223 -7.14 8.70 -1.03
N GLY A 224 -5.86 9.08 -0.97
CA GLY A 224 -4.78 8.24 -1.47
C GLY A 224 -3.74 7.97 -0.39
N ASN A 225 -2.76 7.14 -0.75
CA ASN A 225 -1.62 6.82 0.10
C ASN A 225 -0.77 8.05 0.51
N SER A 226 -0.88 9.16 -0.23
CA SER A 226 -0.19 10.41 0.05
C SER A 226 -1.00 11.63 -0.43
N LYS A 227 -0.38 12.81 -0.40
CA LYS A 227 -0.88 14.04 -1.03
C LYS A 227 0.04 14.52 -2.17
N SER A 228 0.82 13.61 -2.74
CA SER A 228 1.89 13.95 -3.68
C SER A 228 1.36 14.57 -4.97
N GLY A 229 2.14 15.47 -5.55
CA GLY A 229 1.98 15.95 -6.91
C GLY A 229 3.04 15.37 -7.86
N VAL A 230 3.35 16.13 -8.91
CA VAL A 230 4.44 15.78 -9.82
C VAL A 230 5.78 15.92 -9.11
N THR A 231 6.60 14.90 -9.19
CA THR A 231 7.90 14.77 -8.54
C THR A 231 9.00 14.63 -9.60
N VAL A 232 10.14 15.29 -9.36
CA VAL A 232 11.37 15.21 -10.17
C VAL A 232 12.61 15.21 -9.26
N GLY A 233 13.80 15.02 -9.84
CA GLY A 233 15.03 14.96 -9.07
C GLY A 233 15.01 13.79 -8.09
N THR A 234 15.62 13.97 -6.92
CA THR A 234 15.64 12.99 -5.84
C THR A 234 14.49 13.23 -4.86
N GLY A 235 13.25 13.08 -5.35
CA GLY A 235 12.04 13.19 -4.53
C GLY A 235 11.46 14.60 -4.36
N VAL A 236 11.79 15.55 -5.24
CA VAL A 236 11.27 16.93 -5.15
C VAL A 236 9.83 17.01 -5.67
N ASP A 237 8.87 17.05 -4.75
CA ASP A 237 7.43 17.15 -5.02
C ASP A 237 7.03 18.61 -5.34
N LEU A 238 6.82 18.89 -6.62
CA LEU A 238 6.38 20.18 -7.15
C LEU A 238 4.97 20.51 -6.66
N GLY A 239 4.11 19.51 -6.46
CA GLY A 239 2.75 19.70 -5.97
C GLY A 239 2.69 20.31 -4.57
N GLN A 240 3.75 20.16 -3.77
CA GLN A 240 3.85 20.77 -2.46
C GLN A 240 4.52 22.16 -2.46
N GLN A 241 4.92 22.64 -3.63
CA GLN A 241 5.55 23.95 -3.77
C GLN A 241 4.52 25.02 -4.16
N ASP A 242 4.65 26.20 -3.55
CA ASP A 242 4.00 27.40 -4.06
C ASP A 242 4.83 27.95 -5.23
N ALA A 243 4.17 28.25 -6.35
CA ALA A 243 4.84 28.68 -7.57
C ALA A 243 5.65 29.96 -7.40
N THR A 244 5.14 30.91 -6.61
CA THR A 244 5.80 32.20 -6.39
C THR A 244 7.02 32.04 -5.49
N VAL A 245 6.87 31.33 -4.37
CA VAL A 245 7.94 31.12 -3.39
C VAL A 245 9.04 30.24 -3.99
N TYR A 246 8.67 29.13 -4.61
CA TYR A 246 9.63 28.18 -5.15
C TYR A 246 10.32 28.72 -6.40
N GLY A 247 9.60 29.43 -7.27
CA GLY A 247 10.20 30.15 -8.39
C GLY A 247 11.27 31.15 -7.94
N LYS A 248 11.05 31.90 -6.84
CA LYS A 248 12.08 32.80 -6.27
C LYS A 248 13.31 32.03 -5.77
N ARG A 249 13.10 30.90 -5.08
CA ARG A 249 14.19 30.04 -4.59
C ARG A 249 15.02 29.47 -5.75
N LEU A 250 14.36 28.99 -6.81
CA LEU A 250 15.02 28.51 -8.02
C LEU A 250 15.85 29.60 -8.70
N ARG A 251 15.32 30.82 -8.86
CA ARG A 251 16.11 31.97 -9.39
C ARG A 251 17.34 32.25 -8.55
N ALA A 252 17.18 32.28 -7.22
CA ALA A 252 18.31 32.50 -6.31
C ALA A 252 19.35 31.37 -6.38
N ALA A 253 18.92 30.15 -6.73
CA ALA A 253 19.80 29.00 -6.97
C ALA A 253 20.43 28.99 -8.37
N GLY A 254 20.10 29.96 -9.24
CA GLY A 254 20.64 30.09 -10.60
C GLY A 254 19.84 29.36 -11.68
N ALA A 255 18.60 28.96 -11.43
CA ALA A 255 17.73 28.37 -12.44
C ALA A 255 17.43 29.39 -13.56
N SER A 256 17.38 28.91 -14.81
CA SER A 256 16.90 29.71 -15.93
C SER A 256 15.40 29.98 -15.82
N GLU A 257 14.93 31.08 -16.42
CA GLU A 257 13.49 31.34 -16.53
C GLU A 257 12.78 30.25 -17.34
N ASP A 258 13.46 29.62 -18.30
CA ASP A 258 12.92 28.49 -19.06
C ASP A 258 12.64 27.27 -18.17
N LEU A 259 13.55 26.93 -17.26
CA LEU A 259 13.32 25.85 -16.29
C LEU A 259 12.15 26.21 -15.38
N ILE A 260 12.09 27.44 -14.85
CA ILE A 260 11.00 27.86 -13.96
C ILE A 260 9.67 27.81 -14.72
N LYS A 261 9.61 28.31 -15.95
CA LYS A 261 8.41 28.26 -16.79
C LYS A 261 7.99 26.81 -17.09
N LYS A 262 8.96 25.91 -17.27
CA LYS A 262 8.72 24.47 -17.46
C LYS A 262 8.10 23.82 -16.22
N LEU A 263 8.57 24.17 -15.02
CA LEU A 263 8.09 23.55 -13.76
C LEU A 263 6.80 24.18 -13.21
N THR A 264 6.60 25.48 -13.43
CA THR A 264 5.49 26.26 -12.84
C THR A 264 4.11 25.60 -12.99
N PRO A 265 3.72 25.06 -14.15
CA PRO A 265 2.38 24.48 -14.33
C PRO A 265 2.09 23.25 -13.45
N TYR A 266 3.12 22.60 -12.92
CA TYR A 266 2.99 21.43 -12.06
C TYR A 266 2.95 21.79 -10.56
N MET A 267 3.29 23.03 -10.21
CA MET A 267 3.38 23.46 -8.82
C MET A 267 1.98 23.62 -8.22
N GLY A 268 1.77 23.05 -7.02
CA GLY A 268 0.47 23.06 -6.35
C GLY A 268 -0.51 21.98 -6.81
N LEU A 269 -0.30 21.34 -7.97
CA LEU A 269 -1.15 20.24 -8.44
C LEU A 269 -0.88 18.98 -7.62
N LYS A 270 -1.94 18.32 -7.14
CA LYS A 270 -1.82 17.13 -6.27
C LYS A 270 -2.75 16.02 -6.72
N ARG A 271 -2.41 14.77 -6.37
CA ARG A 271 -3.27 13.59 -6.53
C ARG A 271 -3.78 13.44 -7.98
N ALA A 272 -5.04 13.06 -8.17
CA ALA A 272 -5.67 12.85 -9.49
C ALA A 272 -5.46 14.02 -10.47
N GLU A 273 -5.48 15.26 -9.98
CA GLU A 273 -5.22 16.44 -10.81
C GLU A 273 -3.78 16.44 -11.36
N ALA A 274 -2.79 16.14 -10.53
CA ALA A 274 -1.40 15.98 -10.95
C ALA A 274 -1.23 14.78 -11.91
N CYS A 275 -1.85 13.64 -11.59
CA CYS A 275 -1.82 12.45 -12.44
C CYS A 275 -2.34 12.76 -13.85
N ARG A 276 -3.51 13.41 -13.93
CA ARG A 276 -4.13 13.80 -15.20
C ARG A 276 -3.27 14.81 -15.94
N TYR A 277 -2.82 15.86 -15.26
CA TYR A 277 -2.04 16.92 -15.88
C TYR A 277 -0.73 16.40 -16.46
N LEU A 278 0.01 15.57 -15.71
CA LEU A 278 1.26 14.98 -16.17
C LEU A 278 1.08 14.02 -17.35
N ARG A 279 -0.02 13.24 -17.39
CA ARG A 279 -0.31 12.38 -18.55
C ARG A 279 -0.59 13.20 -19.81
N ALA A 280 -1.26 14.34 -19.68
CA ALA A 280 -1.53 15.24 -20.80
C ALA A 280 -0.32 16.10 -21.18
N HIS A 281 0.55 16.41 -20.22
CA HIS A 281 1.73 17.25 -20.37
C HIS A 281 2.94 16.56 -19.71
N PRO A 282 3.58 15.59 -20.39
CA PRO A 282 4.76 14.92 -19.84
C PRO A 282 5.87 15.93 -19.53
N LEU A 283 6.48 15.79 -18.35
CA LEU A 283 7.59 16.64 -17.90
C LEU A 283 8.91 15.90 -18.08
N THR A 284 9.85 16.51 -18.79
CA THR A 284 11.24 16.05 -18.86
C THR A 284 12.18 17.21 -18.56
N ILE A 285 13.13 16.99 -17.67
CA ILE A 285 14.22 17.91 -17.34
C ILE A 285 15.56 17.28 -17.69
N THR A 286 16.58 18.09 -17.90
CA THR A 286 17.95 17.61 -18.07
C THR A 286 18.53 17.16 -16.74
N LYS A 287 19.65 16.44 -16.81
CA LYS A 287 20.43 16.05 -15.62
C LYS A 287 20.85 17.27 -14.81
N ASP A 288 21.37 18.32 -15.47
CA ASP A 288 21.83 19.53 -14.81
C ASP A 288 20.68 20.31 -14.15
N GLU A 289 19.51 20.35 -14.80
CA GLU A 289 18.30 20.92 -14.20
C GLU A 289 17.88 20.13 -12.95
N ALA A 290 17.94 18.78 -12.99
CA ALA A 290 17.64 17.93 -11.84
C ALA A 290 18.64 18.13 -10.68
N GLU A 291 19.92 18.30 -10.98
CA GLU A 291 20.96 18.59 -9.98
C GLU A 291 20.78 19.96 -9.33
N LEU A 292 20.38 20.97 -10.10
CA LEU A 292 20.08 22.29 -9.57
C LEU A 292 18.86 22.24 -8.62
N ILE A 293 17.79 21.57 -9.04
CA ILE A 293 16.57 21.37 -8.25
C ILE A 293 16.89 20.62 -6.95
N ASP A 294 17.67 19.53 -7.03
CA ASP A 294 18.10 18.77 -5.85
C ASP A 294 18.96 19.60 -4.91
N LYS A 295 19.95 20.32 -5.45
CA LYS A 295 20.82 21.19 -4.67
C LYS A 295 20.02 22.22 -3.92
N GLU A 296 19.09 22.90 -4.58
CA GLU A 296 18.22 23.90 -3.97
C GLU A 296 17.38 23.26 -2.86
N MET A 297 16.62 22.21 -3.16
CA MET A 297 15.66 21.64 -2.23
C MET A 297 16.35 21.00 -1.02
N LYS A 298 17.44 20.26 -1.24
CA LYS A 298 18.20 19.63 -0.16
C LYS A 298 18.91 20.68 0.70
N SER A 299 19.42 21.77 0.11
CA SER A 299 20.02 22.86 0.90
C SER A 299 19.00 23.54 1.81
N ALA A 300 17.79 23.81 1.31
CA ALA A 300 16.73 24.40 2.11
C ALA A 300 16.31 23.50 3.28
N HIS A 301 16.05 22.22 3.01
CA HIS A 301 15.71 21.25 4.06
C HIS A 301 16.82 21.08 5.08
N LEU A 302 18.09 21.04 4.65
CA LEU A 302 19.23 20.92 5.54
C LEU A 302 19.39 22.16 6.43
N SER A 303 19.21 23.36 5.88
CA SER A 303 19.20 24.59 6.66
C SER A 303 18.12 24.55 7.74
N GLU A 304 16.90 24.12 7.39
CA GLU A 304 15.81 23.97 8.36
C GLU A 304 16.09 22.87 9.39
N ALA A 305 16.67 21.74 8.99
CA ALA A 305 17.05 20.66 9.90
C ALA A 305 18.04 21.16 10.96
N LYS A 306 19.06 21.92 10.55
CA LYS A 306 20.05 22.54 11.45
C LYS A 306 19.37 23.46 12.47
N THR A 307 18.44 24.32 12.03
CA THR A 307 17.68 25.19 12.92
C THR A 307 16.84 24.41 13.91
N GLN A 308 16.12 23.38 13.45
CA GLN A 308 15.25 22.58 14.30
C GLN A 308 16.05 21.74 15.32
N TYR A 309 17.20 21.21 14.91
CA TYR A 309 18.13 20.54 15.80
C TYR A 309 18.67 21.48 16.89
N ALA A 310 19.19 22.65 16.51
CA ALA A 310 19.71 23.64 17.46
C ALA A 310 18.64 24.07 18.48
N ASN A 311 17.39 24.21 18.05
CA ASN A 311 16.28 24.51 18.94
C ASN A 311 15.96 23.36 19.91
N ALA A 312 16.00 22.11 19.42
CA ALA A 312 15.72 20.93 20.24
C ALA A 312 16.82 20.65 21.27
N THR A 313 18.07 21.06 21.01
CA THR A 313 19.22 20.79 21.89
C THR A 313 19.67 21.98 22.73
N LYS A 314 19.02 23.15 22.61
CA LYS A 314 19.40 24.40 23.29
C LYS A 314 19.58 24.28 24.81
N GLY A 315 18.86 23.38 25.48
CA GLY A 315 18.93 23.16 26.93
C GLY A 315 19.91 22.06 27.37
N ILE A 316 20.61 21.41 26.44
CA ILE A 316 21.51 20.30 26.72
C ILE A 316 22.94 20.84 26.84
N ALA A 317 23.56 20.64 28.01
CA ALA A 317 24.93 21.05 28.26
C ALA A 317 25.90 20.35 27.29
N ASN A 318 26.77 21.12 26.63
CA ASN A 318 27.77 20.63 25.68
C ASN A 318 27.20 19.82 24.48
N ALA A 319 25.94 20.06 24.10
CA ALA A 319 25.39 19.45 22.90
C ALA A 319 26.20 19.85 21.67
N PRO A 320 26.56 18.89 20.78
CA PRO A 320 27.22 19.22 19.52
C PRO A 320 26.33 20.14 18.68
N LYS A 321 26.95 20.98 17.86
CA LYS A 321 26.25 21.61 16.73
C LYS A 321 25.94 20.55 15.68
N PHE A 322 24.96 20.81 14.82
CA PHE A 322 24.57 19.86 13.76
C PHE A 322 25.77 19.38 12.91
N GLY A 323 26.67 20.29 12.50
CA GLY A 323 27.85 19.93 11.71
C GLY A 323 28.92 19.12 12.47
N GLU A 324 28.82 19.05 13.79
CA GLU A 324 29.70 18.29 14.68
C GLU A 324 29.15 16.88 15.00
N LEU A 325 27.93 16.57 14.55
CA LEU A 325 27.39 15.22 14.56
C LEU A 325 28.14 14.34 13.57
N SER A 326 28.10 13.02 13.77
CA SER A 326 28.61 12.06 12.79
C SER A 326 27.85 12.16 11.46
N GLN A 327 28.48 11.74 10.36
CA GLN A 327 27.82 11.66 9.05
C GLN A 327 26.51 10.88 9.13
N ALA A 328 26.46 9.78 9.90
CA ALA A 328 25.27 8.96 10.02
C ALA A 328 24.13 9.70 10.73
N GLU A 329 24.41 10.37 11.84
CA GLU A 329 23.43 11.19 12.55
C GLU A 329 22.90 12.33 11.67
N GLN A 330 23.79 13.07 11.00
CA GLN A 330 23.37 14.15 10.09
C GLN A 330 22.49 13.62 8.95
N THR A 331 22.88 12.49 8.35
CA THR A 331 22.16 11.85 7.24
C THR A 331 20.78 11.39 7.67
N VAL A 332 20.65 10.75 8.84
CA VAL A 332 19.36 10.35 9.39
C VAL A 332 18.48 11.56 9.69
N LEU A 333 18.99 12.62 10.31
CA LEU A 333 18.20 13.82 10.57
C LEU A 333 17.74 14.50 9.29
N MET A 334 18.60 14.55 8.26
CA MET A 334 18.23 15.02 6.93
C MET A 334 17.13 14.14 6.30
N SER A 335 17.27 12.83 6.41
CA SER A 335 16.28 11.84 5.95
C SER A 335 14.91 12.05 6.59
N ARG A 336 14.87 12.19 7.92
CA ARG A 336 13.64 12.46 8.69
C ARG A 336 13.02 13.79 8.29
N LYS A 337 13.85 14.83 8.13
CA LYS A 337 13.37 16.15 7.70
C LYS A 337 12.74 16.10 6.31
N TYR A 338 13.36 15.37 5.38
CA TYR A 338 12.88 15.25 4.00
C TYR A 338 11.57 14.44 3.94
N GLN A 339 11.49 13.31 4.66
CA GLN A 339 10.31 12.44 4.71
C GLN A 339 9.12 13.08 5.44
N ASP A 340 9.34 13.67 6.62
CA ASP A 340 8.26 14.18 7.49
C ASP A 340 7.93 15.66 7.24
N GLY A 341 8.74 16.34 6.41
CA GLY A 341 8.71 17.79 6.22
C GLY A 341 9.13 18.59 7.46
N ASN A 342 9.32 17.98 8.63
CA ASN A 342 9.76 18.62 9.86
C ASN A 342 10.31 17.61 10.88
N LEU A 343 11.19 18.08 11.77
CA LEU A 343 11.76 17.37 12.91
C LEU A 343 11.12 17.79 14.25
N THR A 344 10.03 18.57 14.22
CA THR A 344 9.42 19.12 15.45
C THR A 344 8.43 18.18 16.12
N ASN A 345 8.07 17.08 15.45
CA ASN A 345 7.25 16.02 16.02
C ASN A 345 7.97 15.34 17.21
N ALA A 346 7.20 14.68 18.08
CA ALA A 346 7.72 14.12 19.33
C ALA A 346 8.83 13.07 19.09
N SER A 347 8.70 12.28 18.03
CA SER A 347 9.61 11.19 17.68
C SER A 347 10.96 11.72 17.20
N SER A 348 10.94 12.71 16.32
CA SER A 348 12.14 13.40 15.84
C SER A 348 12.80 14.22 16.95
N LYS A 349 12.03 14.86 17.83
CA LYS A 349 12.57 15.52 19.02
C LYS A 349 13.31 14.55 19.93
N ARG A 350 12.72 13.37 20.20
CA ARG A 350 13.38 12.31 20.99
C ARG A 350 14.72 11.92 20.37
N LEU A 351 14.76 11.72 19.06
CA LEU A 351 15.98 11.39 18.32
C LEU A 351 17.04 12.49 18.44
N MET A 352 16.66 13.76 18.18
CA MET A 352 17.57 14.90 18.27
C MET A 352 18.11 15.11 19.69
N THR A 353 17.28 14.92 20.72
CA THR A 353 17.71 15.01 22.12
C THR A 353 18.70 13.90 22.47
N ALA A 354 18.48 12.66 22.01
CA ALA A 354 19.42 11.56 22.23
C ALA A 354 20.79 11.83 21.58
N MET A 355 20.80 12.33 20.34
CA MET A 355 22.03 12.75 19.64
C MET A 355 22.69 13.95 20.32
N GLY A 356 21.90 14.92 20.81
CA GLY A 356 22.39 16.07 21.59
C GLY A 356 23.08 15.65 22.89
N ASN A 357 22.59 14.59 23.53
CA ASN A 357 23.22 13.98 24.72
C ASN A 357 24.39 13.05 24.38
N ARG A 358 24.74 12.87 23.09
CA ARG A 358 25.72 11.88 22.60
C ARG A 358 25.44 10.45 23.09
N ASN A 359 24.17 10.10 23.25
CA ASN A 359 23.75 8.76 23.66
C ASN A 359 23.41 7.90 22.43
N ASN A 360 24.37 7.11 21.98
CA ASN A 360 24.23 6.23 20.81
C ASN A 360 23.08 5.23 20.97
N THR A 361 22.96 4.61 22.16
CA THR A 361 21.92 3.63 22.46
C THR A 361 20.52 4.26 22.36
N ASP A 362 20.33 5.42 22.98
CA ASP A 362 19.05 6.13 22.91
C ASP A 362 18.76 6.66 21.51
N SER A 363 19.79 7.02 20.74
CA SER A 363 19.63 7.48 19.36
C SER A 363 19.11 6.35 18.45
N VAL A 364 19.69 5.14 18.57
CA VAL A 364 19.20 3.95 17.86
C VAL A 364 17.78 3.60 18.32
N ASN A 365 17.52 3.59 19.63
CA ASN A 365 16.20 3.23 20.17
C ASN A 365 15.11 4.24 19.77
N ALA A 366 15.44 5.53 19.73
CA ALA A 366 14.52 6.59 19.31
C ALA A 366 14.14 6.47 17.82
N LEU A 367 15.01 5.88 16.99
CA LEU A 367 14.77 5.64 15.57
C LEU A 367 14.08 4.29 15.35
N SER A 368 12.88 4.13 15.91
CA SER A 368 12.11 2.88 15.91
C SER A 368 10.70 3.10 15.38
N THR A 369 10.16 2.13 14.63
CA THR A 369 8.77 2.15 14.14
C THR A 369 7.72 2.20 15.26
N GLN A 370 8.10 1.93 16.51
CA GLN A 370 7.23 2.16 17.68
C GLN A 370 6.89 3.64 17.88
N TYR A 371 7.78 4.55 17.48
CA TYR A 371 7.61 5.99 17.68
C TYR A 371 7.16 6.72 16.42
N TYR A 372 7.28 6.11 15.25
CA TYR A 372 6.85 6.70 13.98
C TYR A 372 5.57 6.03 13.47
N ASP A 373 4.78 6.73 12.66
CA ASP A 373 3.58 6.13 12.05
C ASP A 373 3.97 4.87 11.27
N ALA A 374 3.42 3.72 11.67
CA ALA A 374 3.85 2.42 11.18
C ALA A 374 3.63 2.26 9.67
N GLY A 375 2.61 2.90 9.08
CA GLY A 375 2.31 2.76 7.66
C GLY A 375 3.26 3.60 6.78
N ALA A 376 3.45 4.88 7.11
CA ALA A 376 4.31 5.76 6.32
C ALA A 376 5.81 5.44 6.46
N HIS A 377 6.20 4.63 7.45
CA HIS A 377 7.59 4.44 7.86
C HIS A 377 8.06 2.98 7.95
N GLU A 378 7.20 2.02 7.62
CA GLU A 378 7.43 0.57 7.77
C GLU A 378 8.77 0.12 7.18
N HIS A 379 9.14 0.66 6.02
CA HIS A 379 10.31 0.21 5.27
C HIS A 379 11.54 1.12 5.39
N ARG A 380 11.34 2.39 5.78
CA ARG A 380 12.42 3.40 5.79
C ARG A 380 13.12 3.47 7.15
N ILE A 381 12.36 3.51 8.25
CA ILE A 381 12.93 3.58 9.60
C ILE A 381 13.88 2.41 9.90
N PRO A 382 13.58 1.15 9.54
CA PRO A 382 14.53 0.05 9.77
C PRO A 382 15.86 0.21 9.04
N LYS A 383 15.85 0.80 7.83
CA LYS A 383 17.07 1.07 7.05
C LYS A 383 17.90 2.19 7.70
N GLU A 384 17.25 3.28 8.08
CA GLU A 384 17.88 4.42 8.79
C GLU A 384 18.45 3.96 10.15
N ASN A 385 17.68 3.14 10.89
CA ASN A 385 18.11 2.55 12.15
C ASN A 385 19.38 1.71 11.99
N LYS A 386 19.38 0.80 11.02
CA LYS A 386 20.54 -0.05 10.73
C LYS A 386 21.75 0.82 10.35
N TYR A 387 21.57 1.80 9.47
CA TYR A 387 22.63 2.71 9.04
C TYR A 387 23.24 3.48 10.23
N LEU A 388 22.40 4.01 11.12
CA LEU A 388 22.86 4.69 12.33
C LEU A 388 23.58 3.73 13.27
N LYS A 389 23.01 2.55 13.53
CA LYS A 389 23.57 1.54 14.44
C LYS A 389 24.95 1.07 13.99
N ASP A 390 25.10 0.78 12.70
CA ASP A 390 26.36 0.29 12.13
C ASP A 390 27.47 1.35 12.12
N SER A 391 27.10 2.64 12.22
CA SER A 391 28.07 3.74 12.31
C SER A 391 28.69 3.90 13.69
N PHE A 392 28.03 3.38 14.73
CA PHE A 392 28.54 3.49 16.10
C PHE A 392 29.55 2.38 16.39
N PRO A 393 30.59 2.66 17.19
CA PRO A 393 31.51 1.62 17.62
C PRO A 393 30.72 0.51 18.36
N PRO A 394 31.15 -0.76 18.23
CA PRO A 394 30.51 -1.84 18.97
C PRO A 394 30.54 -1.51 20.47
N PRO A 395 29.49 -1.87 21.23
CA PRO A 395 29.49 -1.66 22.67
C PRO A 395 30.76 -2.30 23.25
N ALA A 396 31.44 -1.56 24.13
CA ALA A 396 32.63 -2.08 24.79
C ALA A 396 32.29 -3.46 25.40
N PRO A 397 33.17 -4.47 25.26
CA PRO A 397 32.94 -5.76 25.90
C PRO A 397 32.61 -5.52 27.37
N ALA A 398 31.55 -6.16 27.86
CA ALA A 398 31.14 -6.04 29.25
C ALA A 398 32.38 -6.21 30.13
N ALA A 399 32.69 -5.20 30.95
CA ALA A 399 33.85 -5.24 31.84
C ALA A 399 33.80 -6.57 32.58
N ALA A 400 34.86 -7.37 32.47
CA ALA A 400 34.99 -8.58 33.25
C ALA A 400 34.73 -8.21 34.72
N PRO A 401 33.93 -8.99 35.46
CA PRO A 401 33.64 -8.67 36.86
C PRO A 401 34.96 -8.43 37.57
N ALA A 402 35.08 -7.26 38.21
CA ALA A 402 36.26 -6.89 38.94
C ALA A 402 36.63 -8.03 39.89
N SER A 403 37.84 -8.57 39.74
CA SER A 403 38.40 -9.55 40.66
C SER A 403 38.22 -9.03 42.07
N ALA A 404 37.55 -9.83 42.92
CA ALA A 404 37.23 -9.46 44.28
C ALA A 404 38.47 -8.93 45.02
N PRO A 405 38.32 -7.88 45.87
CA PRO A 405 39.43 -7.40 46.68
C PRO A 405 40.02 -8.55 47.49
N GLY A 406 41.34 -8.74 47.36
CA GLY A 406 42.09 -9.75 48.10
C GLY A 406 41.84 -9.64 49.61
N ALA A 407 41.65 -10.80 50.24
CA ALA A 407 41.39 -10.93 51.66
C ALA A 407 42.43 -10.14 52.50
N PRO A 408 42.01 -9.45 53.58
CA PRO A 408 42.92 -8.71 54.44
C PRO A 408 43.96 -9.63 55.08
N ALA A 409 45.21 -9.15 55.12
CA ALA A 409 46.35 -9.85 55.69
C ALA A 409 46.11 -10.22 57.17
N ALA A 410 46.48 -11.45 57.53
CA ALA A 410 46.38 -11.97 58.89
C ALA A 410 47.28 -11.15 59.86
N PRO A 411 46.82 -10.90 61.10
CA PRO A 411 47.61 -10.19 62.09
C PRO A 411 48.83 -11.02 62.56
N PRO A 412 49.94 -10.37 62.94
CA PRO A 412 51.17 -11.05 63.32
C PRO A 412 51.03 -11.85 64.62
N ALA A 413 51.65 -13.03 64.64
CA ALA A 413 51.69 -13.93 65.79
C ALA A 413 52.44 -13.31 66.98
N ARG A 414 51.84 -13.44 68.17
CA ARG A 414 52.40 -13.02 69.46
C ARG A 414 53.53 -13.98 69.87
N PRO A 415 54.71 -13.51 70.31
CA PRO A 415 55.76 -14.38 70.82
C PRO A 415 55.39 -14.99 72.17
N PRO A 416 55.81 -16.24 72.48
CA PRO A 416 55.60 -16.87 73.78
C PRO A 416 56.46 -16.19 74.85
N GLY A 417 55.86 -15.97 76.02
CA GLY A 417 56.51 -15.38 77.18
C GLY A 417 57.58 -16.28 77.80
N GLY A 418 58.56 -15.62 78.42
CA GLY A 418 59.28 -16.12 79.58
C GLY A 418 58.70 -15.53 80.86
#